data_AF-A0A4Y4D0I0-F1
#
_entry.id   AF-A0A4Y4D0I0-F1
#
_cell.length_a   1.000
_cell.length_b   1.000
_cell.length_c   1.000
_cell.angle_alpha   90.00
_cell.angle_beta   90.00
_cell.angle_gamma   90.00
#
_symmetry.space_group_name_H-M   'P 1'
#
loop_
_entity.id
_entity.type
_entity.pdbx_description
1 polymer ?
#
loop_
_entity_poly.entity_id
_entity_poly.type
_entity_poly.pdbx_seq_one_letter_code
_entity_poly.pdbx_strand_id
1 'polypeptide(L)'
;MDQLIDWWLAEVRHQFGDDWQNPDAPLLPSERFDDELGRCGRIGHNSLRRALTIQTERFLPAWAGRLTPQVLRHYCASSLYGAGMDLKALQELLGHQWLATTSGHVHVRSEHVELAWRNANQRVEARLTGEG
;
A
#
# COMPACT_ATOMS: atom_id res chain seq x y z
N MET A 1 0.47 0.18 17.46
CA MET A 1 0.80 0.15 16.02
C MET A 1 -0.31 0.81 15.20
N ASP A 2 -1.54 0.83 15.71
CA ASP A 2 -2.74 1.04 14.91
C ASP A 2 -3.53 2.33 15.15
N GLN A 3 -2.98 3.38 15.78
CA GLN A 3 -3.74 4.60 16.11
C GLN A 3 -4.52 5.20 14.91
N LEU A 4 -4.02 5.05 13.68
CA LEU A 4 -4.71 5.44 12.44
C LEU A 4 -5.89 4.53 12.06
N ILE A 5 -5.76 3.22 12.32
CA ILE A 5 -6.82 2.20 12.10
C ILE A 5 -7.85 2.24 13.23
N ASP A 6 -7.42 2.42 14.49
CA ASP A 6 -8.27 2.64 15.65
C ASP A 6 -9.16 3.88 15.42
N TRP A 7 -8.54 4.99 15.01
CA TRP A 7 -9.23 6.22 14.60
C TRP A 7 -10.18 5.99 13.41
N TRP A 8 -9.72 5.32 12.36
CA TRP A 8 -10.56 5.02 11.19
C TRP A 8 -11.80 4.21 11.55
N LEU A 9 -11.65 3.17 12.37
CA LEU A 9 -12.74 2.30 12.79
C LEU A 9 -13.72 3.01 13.74
N ALA A 10 -13.21 3.81 14.69
CA ALA A 10 -14.04 4.54 15.65
C ALA A 10 -14.75 5.75 15.03
N GLU A 11 -14.01 6.65 14.39
CA GLU A 11 -14.49 7.99 14.01
C GLU A 11 -14.95 8.11 12.55
N VAL A 12 -14.53 7.21 11.65
CA VAL A 12 -14.75 7.39 10.20
C VAL A 12 -15.58 6.29 9.56
N ARG A 13 -15.36 5.01 9.91
CA ARG A 13 -16.01 3.88 9.23
C ARG A 13 -17.53 3.86 9.40
N HIS A 14 -18.05 4.37 10.52
CA HIS A 14 -19.49 4.49 10.76
C HIS A 14 -20.18 5.48 9.79
N GLN A 15 -19.44 6.47 9.24
CA GLN A 15 -19.99 7.48 8.32
C GLN A 15 -20.39 6.88 6.96
N PHE A 16 -20.00 5.63 6.68
CA PHE A 16 -20.33 4.87 5.47
C PHE A 16 -21.39 3.78 5.70
N GLY A 17 -22.02 3.77 6.88
CA GLY A 17 -23.08 2.84 7.26
C GLY A 17 -22.74 1.98 8.49
N ASP A 18 -23.80 1.52 9.16
CA ASP A 18 -23.73 0.73 10.41
C ASP A 18 -23.29 -0.73 10.21
N ASP A 19 -22.92 -1.14 8.98
CA ASP A 19 -22.50 -2.50 8.63
C ASP A 19 -21.09 -2.87 9.15
N TRP A 20 -20.47 -2.04 10.00
CA TRP A 20 -19.12 -2.24 10.53
C TRP A 20 -18.93 -3.51 11.37
N GLN A 21 -20.01 -4.11 11.89
CA GLN A 21 -19.98 -5.41 12.58
C GLN A 21 -20.03 -6.62 11.62
N ASN A 22 -20.36 -6.40 10.34
CA ASN A 22 -20.46 -7.48 9.35
C ASN A 22 -19.05 -7.82 8.80
N PRO A 23 -18.55 -9.07 8.93
CA PRO A 23 -17.23 -9.45 8.43
C PRO A 23 -17.10 -9.34 6.89
N ASP A 24 -18.22 -9.42 6.15
CA ASP A 24 -18.27 -9.22 4.70
C ASP A 24 -18.38 -7.73 4.31
N ALA A 25 -18.30 -6.80 5.26
CA ALA A 25 -18.25 -5.37 4.99
C ALA A 25 -16.89 -4.92 4.45
N PRO A 26 -16.85 -3.94 3.53
CA PRO A 26 -15.58 -3.36 3.14
C PRO A 26 -14.99 -2.54 4.31
N LEU A 27 -13.75 -2.86 4.69
CA LEU A 27 -12.93 -2.03 5.60
C LEU A 27 -12.71 -0.63 5.02
N LEU A 28 -12.57 -0.54 3.69
CA LEU A 28 -12.50 0.69 2.91
C LEU A 28 -13.72 0.74 1.95
N PRO A 29 -14.86 1.27 2.42
CA PRO A 29 -16.02 1.55 1.58
C PRO A 29 -15.74 2.68 0.58
N SER A 30 -16.57 2.74 -0.44
CA SER A 30 -16.72 3.84 -1.39
C SER A 30 -17.79 4.81 -0.87
N GLU A 31 -17.73 6.07 -1.28
CA GLU A 31 -18.82 7.05 -1.08
C GLU A 31 -20.11 6.67 -1.85
N ARG A 32 -20.02 5.68 -2.75
CA ARG A 32 -21.17 5.14 -3.49
C ARG A 32 -21.86 4.05 -2.68
N PHE A 33 -23.08 4.35 -2.26
CA PHE A 33 -24.05 3.36 -1.83
C PHE A 33 -24.42 2.43 -2.99
N ASP A 34 -24.75 1.19 -2.66
CA ASP A 34 -25.19 0.13 -3.57
C ASP A 34 -26.55 -0.37 -3.06
N ASP A 35 -27.60 -0.10 -3.83
CA ASP A 35 -28.99 -0.38 -3.44
C ASP A 35 -29.33 -1.89 -3.47
N GLU A 36 -28.60 -2.69 -4.24
CA GLU A 36 -28.79 -4.16 -4.28
C GLU A 36 -28.13 -4.83 -3.06
N LEU A 37 -27.00 -4.29 -2.60
CA LEU A 37 -26.30 -4.75 -1.39
C LEU A 37 -26.77 -4.06 -0.10
N GLY A 38 -27.55 -2.98 -0.20
CA GLY A 38 -28.04 -2.17 0.93
C GLY A 38 -26.95 -1.46 1.71
N ARG A 39 -25.79 -1.17 1.10
CA ARG A 39 -24.60 -0.64 1.78
C ARG A 39 -23.60 0.00 0.81
N CYS A 40 -22.59 0.70 1.33
CA CYS A 40 -21.49 1.21 0.51
C CYS A 40 -20.59 0.09 -0.02
N GLY A 41 -20.39 0.04 -1.35
CA GLY A 41 -19.51 -0.94 -2.00
C GLY A 41 -18.01 -0.73 -1.68
N ARG A 42 -17.14 -1.71 -1.95
CA ARG A 42 -15.69 -1.58 -1.74
C ARG A 42 -15.07 -0.53 -2.67
N ILE A 43 -14.18 0.32 -2.17
CA ILE A 43 -13.49 1.31 -3.00
C ILE A 43 -12.62 0.64 -4.09
N GLY A 44 -12.81 1.07 -5.35
CA GLY A 44 -12.10 0.51 -6.50
C GLY A 44 -10.65 1.01 -6.62
N HIS A 45 -9.77 0.17 -7.19
CA HIS A 45 -8.34 0.46 -7.38
C HIS A 45 -8.07 1.81 -8.08
N ASN A 46 -8.88 2.17 -9.07
CA ASN A 46 -8.72 3.44 -9.80
C ASN A 46 -9.13 4.65 -8.94
N SER A 47 -10.14 4.51 -8.08
CA SER A 47 -10.54 5.54 -7.12
C SER A 47 -9.46 5.78 -6.07
N LEU A 48 -8.87 4.71 -5.51
CA LEU A 48 -7.72 4.80 -4.61
C LEU A 48 -6.52 5.48 -5.28
N ARG A 49 -6.19 5.10 -6.52
CA ARG A 49 -5.10 5.75 -7.28
C ARG A 49 -5.37 7.24 -7.52
N ARG A 50 -6.59 7.61 -7.93
CA ARG A 50 -6.98 9.01 -8.16
C ARG A 50 -6.95 9.82 -6.87
N ALA A 51 -7.46 9.27 -5.76
CA ALA A 51 -7.40 9.92 -4.46
C ALA A 51 -5.95 10.15 -4.01
N LEU A 52 -5.08 9.15 -4.15
CA LEU A 52 -3.65 9.30 -3.86
C LEU A 52 -3.02 10.41 -4.71
N THR A 53 -3.28 10.47 -6.02
CA THR A 53 -2.79 11.54 -6.89
C THR A 53 -3.23 12.91 -6.39
N ILE A 54 -4.52 13.12 -6.13
CA ILE A 54 -5.08 14.41 -5.68
C ILE A 54 -4.48 14.85 -4.33
N GLN A 55 -4.37 13.95 -3.35
CA GLN A 55 -3.79 14.31 -2.05
C GLN A 55 -2.26 14.49 -2.13
N THR A 56 -1.57 13.81 -3.05
CA THR A 56 -0.14 14.06 -3.33
C THR A 56 0.05 15.45 -3.92
N GLU A 57 -0.73 15.83 -4.94
CA GLU A 57 -0.69 17.17 -5.53
C GLU A 57 -0.98 18.27 -4.51
N ARG A 58 -1.88 18.01 -3.54
CA ARG A 58 -2.26 18.96 -2.49
C ARG A 58 -1.23 19.11 -1.37
N PHE A 59 -0.66 18.01 -0.87
CA PHE A 59 0.15 18.00 0.36
C PHE A 59 1.65 17.71 0.13
N LEU A 60 2.00 17.11 -1.01
CA LEU A 60 3.36 16.74 -1.39
C LEU A 60 3.64 17.16 -2.85
N PRO A 61 3.55 18.45 -3.22
CA PRO A 61 3.58 18.88 -4.62
C PRO A 61 4.85 18.47 -5.38
N ALA A 62 6.01 18.38 -4.72
CA ALA A 62 7.25 17.86 -5.30
C ALA A 62 7.19 16.38 -5.75
N TRP A 63 6.15 15.66 -5.31
CA TRP A 63 5.89 14.25 -5.58
C TRP A 63 4.71 14.01 -6.53
N ALA A 64 4.08 15.08 -7.03
CA ALA A 64 3.02 14.98 -8.03
C ALA A 64 3.47 14.13 -9.23
N GLY A 65 2.62 13.18 -9.65
CA GLY A 65 2.95 12.20 -10.69
C GLY A 65 4.02 11.13 -10.34
N ARG A 66 4.77 11.29 -9.23
CA ARG A 66 5.81 10.34 -8.78
C ARG A 66 5.30 9.34 -7.74
N LEU A 67 4.47 9.78 -6.79
CA LEU A 67 3.96 8.91 -5.74
C LEU A 67 2.89 7.95 -6.28
N THR A 68 3.05 6.65 -6.00
CA THR A 68 2.13 5.60 -6.45
C THR A 68 2.00 4.51 -5.37
N PRO A 69 0.95 3.66 -5.38
CA PRO A 69 0.81 2.59 -4.40
C PRO A 69 1.96 1.57 -4.42
N GLN A 70 2.64 1.41 -5.56
CA GLN A 70 3.82 0.56 -5.68
C GLN A 70 5.05 1.22 -5.04
N VAL A 71 5.26 2.53 -5.24
CA VAL A 71 6.33 3.30 -4.57
C VAL A 71 6.11 3.32 -3.05
N LEU A 72 4.87 3.48 -2.58
CA LEU A 72 4.52 3.41 -1.15
C LEU A 72 4.78 2.02 -0.54
N ARG A 73 4.35 0.94 -1.20
CA ARG A 73 4.66 -0.44 -0.75
C ARG A 73 6.18 -0.68 -0.71
N HIS A 74 6.90 -0.18 -1.70
CA HIS A 74 8.36 -0.29 -1.78
C HIS A 74 9.03 0.47 -0.63
N TYR A 75 8.62 1.72 -0.36
CA TYR A 75 9.14 2.51 0.77
C TYR A 75 8.80 1.90 2.15
N CYS A 76 7.61 1.30 2.30
CA CYS A 76 7.25 0.55 3.50
C CYS A 76 8.19 -0.65 3.71
N ALA A 77 8.47 -1.42 2.64
CA ALA A 77 9.49 -2.47 2.66
C ALA A 77 10.88 -1.92 3.02
N SER A 78 11.26 -0.73 2.49
CA SER A 78 12.53 -0.06 2.82
C SER A 78 12.69 0.16 4.31
N SER A 79 11.67 0.77 4.93
CA SER A 79 11.71 1.18 6.33
C SER A 79 11.78 -0.03 7.26
N LEU A 80 11.04 -1.09 6.95
CA LEU A 80 11.05 -2.33 7.73
C LEU A 80 12.38 -3.09 7.61
N TYR A 81 12.92 -3.25 6.39
CA TYR A 81 14.23 -3.89 6.20
C TYR A 81 15.37 -3.06 6.83
N GLY A 82 15.35 -1.74 6.64
CA GLY A 82 16.31 -0.82 7.26
C GLY A 82 16.23 -0.78 8.79
N ALA A 83 15.07 -1.07 9.38
CA ALA A 83 14.88 -1.28 10.81
C ALA A 83 15.34 -2.67 11.32
N GLY A 84 15.94 -3.51 10.44
CA GLY A 84 16.49 -4.81 10.80
C GLY A 84 15.53 -5.99 10.65
N MET A 85 14.39 -5.84 9.97
CA MET A 85 13.50 -6.96 9.68
C MET A 85 14.12 -7.89 8.62
N ASP A 86 14.23 -9.18 8.94
CA ASP A 86 14.67 -10.21 8.01
C ASP A 86 13.81 -10.25 6.73
N LEU A 87 14.44 -10.48 5.57
CA LEU A 87 13.77 -10.47 4.28
C LEU A 87 12.70 -11.57 4.18
N LYS A 88 12.86 -12.72 4.85
CA LYS A 88 11.83 -13.76 4.85
C LYS A 88 10.60 -13.33 5.65
N ALA A 89 10.80 -12.77 6.85
CA ALA A 89 9.72 -12.18 7.64
C ALA A 89 9.01 -11.04 6.88
N LEU A 90 9.76 -10.23 6.14
CA LEU A 90 9.22 -9.15 5.30
C LEU A 90 8.39 -9.68 4.10
N GLN A 91 8.81 -10.81 3.50
CA GLN A 91 8.05 -11.49 2.44
C GLN A 91 6.75 -12.12 2.96
N GLU A 92 6.75 -12.65 4.17
CA GLU A 92 5.55 -13.18 4.83
C GLU A 92 4.60 -12.03 5.22
N LEU A 93 5.12 -10.92 5.76
CA LEU A 93 4.35 -9.73 6.16
C LEU A 93 3.73 -8.95 4.99
N LEU A 94 4.46 -8.78 3.88
CA LEU A 94 3.96 -8.09 2.67
C LEU A 94 3.23 -9.03 1.69
N GLY A 95 3.28 -10.33 1.97
CA GLY A 95 2.74 -11.42 1.16
C GLY A 95 3.54 -11.74 -0.11
N HIS A 96 3.34 -12.95 -0.64
CA HIS A 96 3.98 -13.45 -1.88
C HIS A 96 3.79 -12.56 -3.13
N GLN A 97 2.90 -11.56 -3.07
CA GLN A 97 2.58 -10.66 -4.18
C GLN A 97 3.80 -9.85 -4.69
N TRP A 98 4.86 -9.67 -3.90
CA TRP A 98 6.10 -9.02 -4.37
C TRP A 98 6.97 -9.91 -5.27
N LEU A 99 6.82 -11.24 -5.19
CA LEU A 99 7.52 -12.23 -6.03
C LEU A 99 6.67 -12.78 -7.19
N ALA A 100 5.34 -12.58 -7.16
CA ALA A 100 4.41 -13.30 -8.01
C ALA A 100 4.18 -12.72 -9.43
N THR A 101 4.77 -11.58 -9.79
CA THR A 101 4.44 -10.87 -11.05
C THR A 101 5.14 -11.38 -12.31
N THR A 102 6.05 -12.36 -12.21
CA THR A 102 6.54 -13.14 -13.36
C THR A 102 6.73 -14.60 -12.96
N SER A 103 6.02 -15.52 -13.61
CA SER A 103 6.03 -16.95 -13.25
C SER A 103 7.37 -17.63 -13.50
N GLY A 104 7.96 -18.25 -12.46
CA GLY A 104 9.12 -19.12 -12.60
C GLY A 104 9.71 -19.57 -11.26
N HIS A 105 9.47 -20.82 -10.86
CA HIS A 105 10.18 -21.43 -9.72
C HIS A 105 11.63 -21.76 -10.13
N VAL A 106 12.54 -20.84 -9.84
CA VAL A 106 13.98 -21.11 -9.69
C VAL A 106 14.37 -20.67 -8.29
N HIS A 107 15.12 -21.52 -7.57
CA HIS A 107 15.66 -21.20 -6.26
C HIS A 107 16.86 -20.23 -6.40
N VAL A 108 16.55 -18.98 -6.76
CA VAL A 108 17.53 -17.89 -6.83
C VAL A 108 17.99 -17.59 -5.41
N ARG A 109 19.31 -17.71 -5.16
CA ARG A 109 19.92 -17.46 -3.84
C ARG A 109 19.52 -16.09 -3.31
N SER A 110 19.12 -16.04 -2.03
CA SER A 110 18.57 -14.86 -1.37
C SER A 110 19.42 -13.60 -1.57
N GLU A 111 20.74 -13.74 -1.52
CA GLU A 111 21.75 -12.70 -1.79
C GLU A 111 21.49 -11.90 -3.07
N HIS A 112 21.06 -12.55 -4.15
CA HIS A 112 20.80 -11.89 -5.43
C HIS A 112 19.44 -11.18 -5.44
N VAL A 113 18.44 -11.73 -4.74
CA VAL A 113 17.14 -11.06 -4.53
C VAL A 113 17.32 -9.84 -3.63
N GLU A 114 18.16 -9.93 -2.58
CA GLU A 114 18.57 -8.81 -1.75
C GLU A 114 19.31 -7.75 -2.55
N LEU A 115 20.30 -8.10 -3.38
CA LEU A 115 21.04 -7.12 -4.18
C LEU A 115 20.15 -6.47 -5.26
N ALA A 116 19.28 -7.25 -5.91
CA ALA A 116 18.30 -6.73 -6.86
C ALA A 116 17.27 -5.83 -6.16
N TRP A 117 16.83 -6.16 -4.94
CA TRP A 117 16.06 -5.28 -4.07
C TRP A 117 16.89 -4.01 -3.80
N ARG A 118 18.08 -4.09 -3.18
CA ARG A 118 18.94 -2.93 -2.83
C ARG A 118 19.14 -1.96 -4.00
N ASN A 119 19.42 -2.46 -5.19
CA ASN A 119 19.56 -1.65 -6.40
C ASN A 119 18.22 -1.04 -6.86
N ALA A 120 17.08 -1.73 -6.72
CA ALA A 120 15.75 -1.15 -6.96
C ALA A 120 15.29 -0.21 -5.83
N ASN A 121 15.80 -0.39 -4.61
CA ASN A 121 15.46 0.35 -3.39
C ASN A 121 16.12 1.73 -3.58
N GLN A 122 17.43 1.76 -3.80
CA GLN A 122 18.21 2.94 -4.16
C GLN A 122 17.73 3.66 -5.44
N ARG A 123 17.39 2.95 -6.53
CA ARG A 123 16.88 3.60 -7.76
C ARG A 123 15.50 4.24 -7.61
N VAL A 124 14.70 3.81 -6.63
CA VAL A 124 13.48 4.53 -6.25
C VAL A 124 13.87 5.68 -5.33
N GLU A 125 14.63 5.42 -4.26
CA GLU A 125 15.10 6.39 -3.27
C GLU A 125 15.77 7.63 -3.90
N ALA A 126 16.68 7.48 -4.85
CA ALA A 126 17.31 8.60 -5.57
C ALA A 126 16.30 9.49 -6.35
N ARG A 127 15.13 8.94 -6.72
CA ARG A 127 14.02 9.71 -7.33
C ARG A 127 13.09 10.34 -6.29
N LEU A 128 13.19 9.91 -5.02
CA LEU A 128 12.51 10.47 -3.85
C LEU A 128 13.31 11.62 -3.24
N THR A 129 14.63 11.47 -3.12
CA THR A 129 15.54 12.41 -2.44
C THR A 129 15.99 13.56 -3.33
N GLY A 130 16.19 13.32 -4.62
CA GLY A 130 16.26 14.37 -5.65
C GLY A 130 17.38 15.40 -5.46
N GLU A 131 18.65 14.98 -5.58
CA GLU A 131 19.71 15.92 -5.95
C GLU A 131 19.47 16.38 -7.40
N GLY A 132 19.24 17.68 -7.60
CA GLY A 132 18.90 18.30 -8.89
C GLY A 132 18.40 19.73 -8.74
#